data_AF-A0A8S9BMR1-F1
#
_entry.id   AF-A0A8S9BMR1-F1
#
_cell.length_a   1.000
_cell.length_b   1.000
_cell.length_c   1.000
_cell.angle_alpha   90.00
_cell.angle_beta   90.00
_cell.angle_gamma   90.00
#
_symmetry.space_group_name_H-M   'P 1'
#
loop_
_entity.id
_entity.type
_entity.pdbx_description
1 polymer ?
#
loop_
_entity_poly.entity_id
_entity_poly.type
_entity_poly.pdbx_seq_one_letter_code
_entity_poly.pdbx_strand_id
1 'polypeptide(L)'
;MELLDLPIEILVLIPNHLRDIEDFMNASSTCRTLRNAFLRTNPPQILRLSAAASRFFFRPDPYFLIAATVRQISDWALQTQENAEVLQQAFLGGITALYDLCIEKASLTMEDIRKLHAMRFTALNPASDLIDKAAGRQWYSTPNFWDGGVSDAVTIDCEADRAMYQIVIYGELFASTMRAYLEPELELPRFDIHMRLDYIRYCIPDWICHRGSPGLGLPLPVGPYDPKTMAESLPADQIALQHILTCRRWREAWERARHQIGEDFEEEWRQDMWHSVVQCQGLEGLEMLRADGFEKWRTRLMEMRNQVEKLEKKPEMYKFGRFDNPGTEYPSMAKEVHVLMAGLWQRA
;
A
#
# COMPACT_ATOMS: atom_id res chain seq x y z
N MET A 1 13.08 36.42 31.19
CA MET A 1 11.82 36.02 30.53
C MET A 1 11.91 34.52 30.38
N GLU A 2 11.17 33.80 31.20
CA GLU A 2 11.14 32.35 31.16
C GLU A 2 10.18 31.89 30.06
N LEU A 3 10.38 30.68 29.53
CA LEU A 3 9.56 30.14 28.44
C LEU A 3 8.06 30.12 28.81
N LEU A 4 7.74 29.87 30.08
CA LEU A 4 6.37 29.77 30.57
C LEU A 4 5.70 31.13 30.80
N ASP A 5 6.46 32.23 30.73
CA ASP A 5 5.92 33.59 30.78
C ASP A 5 5.32 34.02 29.43
N LEU A 6 5.55 33.24 28.37
CA LEU A 6 5.03 33.55 27.03
C LEU A 6 3.52 33.28 26.93
N PRO A 7 2.78 34.09 26.15
CA PRO A 7 1.38 33.81 25.83
C PRO A 7 1.20 32.45 25.17
N ILE A 8 0.06 31.80 25.42
CA ILE A 8 -0.25 30.46 24.88
C ILE A 8 -0.20 30.44 23.35
N GLU A 9 -0.55 31.56 22.71
CA GLU A 9 -0.51 31.76 21.26
C GLU A 9 0.90 31.61 20.70
N ILE A 10 1.93 32.02 21.46
CA ILE A 10 3.33 31.84 21.09
C ILE A 10 3.79 30.41 21.39
N LEU A 11 3.37 29.83 22.51
CA LEU A 11 3.72 28.46 22.87
C LEU A 11 3.21 27.42 21.87
N VAL A 12 2.05 27.66 21.25
CA VAL A 12 1.47 26.79 20.21
C VAL A 12 2.30 26.79 18.91
N LEU A 13 3.15 27.79 18.70
CA LEU A 13 4.04 27.87 17.53
C LEU A 13 5.34 27.08 17.70
N ILE A 14 5.74 26.74 18.94
CA ILE A 14 6.99 26.02 19.24
C ILE A 14 7.13 24.72 18.42
N PRO A 15 6.08 23.87 18.24
CA PRO A 15 6.16 22.66 17.44
C PRO A 15 6.63 22.86 15.99
N ASN A 16 6.47 24.07 15.42
CA ASN A 16 6.98 24.41 14.08
C ASN A 16 8.50 24.53 14.02
N HIS A 17 9.15 24.62 15.19
CA HIS A 17 10.58 24.83 15.35
C HIS A 17 11.28 23.64 16.02
N LEU A 18 10.56 22.56 16.29
CA LEU A 18 11.13 21.31 16.78
C LEU A 18 11.71 20.50 15.62
N ARG A 19 12.73 19.69 15.91
CA ARG A 19 13.42 18.92 14.87
C ARG A 19 12.61 17.71 14.45
N ASP A 20 11.99 17.03 15.40
CA ASP A 20 11.29 15.77 15.18
C ASP A 20 10.20 15.51 16.23
N ILE A 21 9.51 14.38 16.07
CA ILE A 21 8.41 13.98 16.96
C ILE A 21 8.89 13.61 18.36
N GLU A 22 10.16 13.25 18.55
CA GLU A 22 10.71 12.91 19.85
C GLU A 22 10.90 14.18 20.69
N ASP A 23 11.50 15.22 20.11
CA ASP A 23 11.59 16.56 20.71
C ASP A 23 10.19 17.07 21.11
N PHE A 24 9.19 16.84 20.25
CA PHE A 24 7.78 17.18 20.54
C PHE A 24 7.23 16.44 21.76
N MET A 25 7.42 15.12 21.81
CA MET A 25 6.92 14.30 22.92
C MET A 25 7.63 14.64 24.23
N ASN A 26 8.95 14.83 24.20
CA ASN A 26 9.75 15.20 25.35
C ASN A 26 9.32 16.57 25.89
N ALA A 27 9.24 17.59 25.04
CA ALA A 27 8.81 18.93 25.42
C ALA A 27 7.38 18.94 25.99
N SER A 28 6.44 18.23 25.36
CA SER A 28 5.06 18.12 25.85
C SER A 28 4.95 17.40 27.20
N SER A 29 5.95 16.58 27.56
CA SER A 29 5.97 15.81 28.82
C SER A 29 6.60 16.57 29.99
N THR A 30 7.22 17.73 29.74
CA THR A 30 7.91 18.51 30.78
C THR A 30 6.95 19.22 31.75
N CYS A 31 5.86 19.80 31.25
CA CYS A 31 4.90 20.54 32.07
C CYS A 31 3.50 20.61 31.44
N ARG A 32 2.49 20.93 32.26
CA ARG A 32 1.09 21.00 31.83
C ARG A 32 0.84 22.12 30.80
N THR A 33 1.54 23.25 30.92
CA THR A 33 1.36 24.39 30.00
C THR A 33 1.79 24.03 28.58
N LEU A 34 3.00 23.48 28.41
CA LEU A 34 3.47 23.02 27.10
C LEU A 34 2.63 21.86 26.58
N ARG A 35 2.26 20.90 27.43
CA ARG A 35 1.33 19.83 27.05
C ARG A 35 0.04 20.39 26.45
N ASN A 36 -0.60 21.35 27.12
CA ASN A 36 -1.85 21.94 26.66
C ASN A 36 -1.69 22.76 25.38
N ALA A 37 -0.56 23.44 25.22
CA ALA A 37 -0.25 24.17 23.98
C ALA A 37 -0.04 23.19 22.81
N PHE A 38 0.72 22.13 23.01
CA PHE A 38 1.10 21.16 21.97
C PHE A 38 -0.07 20.25 21.56
N LEU A 39 -1.07 20.07 22.43
CA LEU A 39 -2.32 19.40 22.04
C LEU A 39 -3.07 20.14 20.91
N ARG A 40 -2.74 21.42 20.65
CA ARG A 40 -3.32 22.23 19.58
C ARG A 40 -2.46 22.24 18.30
N THR A 41 -1.38 21.46 18.24
CA THR A 41 -0.55 21.36 17.04
C THR A 41 -1.37 20.83 15.88
N ASN A 42 -1.19 21.46 14.72
CA ASN A 42 -1.88 21.08 13.51
C ASN A 42 -1.41 19.69 13.02
N PRO A 43 -2.33 18.82 12.57
CA PRO A 43 -1.98 17.48 12.09
C PRO A 43 -0.91 17.41 10.99
N PRO A 44 -0.82 18.36 10.02
CA PRO A 44 0.29 18.36 9.06
C PRO A 44 1.68 18.54 9.70
N GLN A 45 1.79 19.30 10.79
CA GLN A 45 3.06 19.47 11.49
C GLN A 45 3.45 18.20 12.25
N ILE A 46 2.49 17.48 12.82
CA ILE A 46 2.75 16.17 13.43
C ILE A 46 3.28 15.18 12.39
N LEU A 47 2.73 15.17 11.17
CA LEU A 47 3.26 14.36 10.07
C LEU A 47 4.69 14.77 9.71
N ARG A 48 4.99 16.06 9.58
CA ARG A 48 6.36 16.55 9.31
C ARG A 48 7.36 16.16 10.39
N LEU A 49 6.99 16.31 11.66
CA LEU A 49 7.82 15.89 12.78
C LEU A 49 8.02 14.37 12.80
N SER A 50 7.00 13.59 12.41
CA SER A 50 7.10 12.14 12.26
C SER A 50 8.02 11.75 11.10
N ALA A 51 7.93 12.46 9.98
CA ALA A 51 8.76 12.27 8.81
C ALA A 51 10.24 12.53 9.11
N ALA A 52 10.54 13.57 9.90
CA ALA A 52 11.90 13.84 10.37
C ALA A 52 12.49 12.70 11.21
N ALA A 53 11.64 11.88 11.85
CA ALA A 53 12.03 10.74 12.68
C ALA A 53 11.84 9.37 11.98
N SER A 54 11.53 9.34 10.68
CA SER A 54 11.06 8.14 9.97
C SER A 54 12.05 6.98 10.06
N ARG A 55 13.34 7.27 9.92
CA ARG A 55 14.43 6.30 9.92
C ARG A 55 14.61 5.54 11.24
N PHE A 56 14.04 6.01 12.33
CA PHE A 56 14.19 5.40 13.65
C PHE A 56 12.87 4.85 14.17
N PHE A 57 11.81 5.66 14.13
CA PHE A 57 10.53 5.29 14.74
C PHE A 57 9.53 4.69 13.73
N PHE A 58 9.53 5.15 12.48
CA PHE A 58 8.53 4.79 11.48
C PHE A 58 9.13 3.92 10.37
N ARG A 59 9.68 2.78 10.76
CA ARG A 59 10.26 1.79 9.84
C ARG A 59 9.22 0.81 9.30
N PRO A 60 9.40 0.32 8.05
CA PRO A 60 10.45 0.70 7.10
C PRO A 60 10.14 2.05 6.44
N ASP A 61 11.17 2.90 6.34
CA ASP A 61 11.13 4.19 5.65
C ASP A 61 11.21 3.96 4.13
N PRO A 62 10.43 4.69 3.29
CA PRO A 62 9.36 5.63 3.64
C PRO A 62 7.97 4.98 3.79
N TYR A 63 7.87 3.66 3.57
CA TYR A 63 6.63 2.94 3.38
C TYR A 63 5.62 3.04 4.52
N PHE A 64 6.07 3.04 5.79
CA PHE A 64 5.17 3.09 6.94
C PHE A 64 4.27 4.33 6.92
N LEU A 65 4.88 5.51 6.72
CA LEU A 65 4.15 6.77 6.73
C LEU A 65 3.33 6.97 5.46
N ILE A 66 3.79 6.47 4.32
CA ILE A 66 2.97 6.43 3.09
C ILE A 66 1.72 5.61 3.35
N ALA A 67 1.85 4.38 3.85
CA ALA A 67 0.69 3.51 4.11
C ALA A 67 -0.32 4.17 5.05
N ALA A 68 0.15 4.93 6.04
CA ALA A 68 -0.70 5.65 6.98
C ALA A 68 -1.47 6.84 6.36
N THR A 69 -0.98 7.42 5.27
CA THR A 69 -1.46 8.72 4.78
C THR A 69 -1.93 8.72 3.33
N VAL A 70 -1.55 7.74 2.52
CA VAL A 70 -1.79 7.71 1.08
C VAL A 70 -3.28 7.64 0.71
N ARG A 71 -4.16 7.16 1.60
CA ARG A 71 -5.62 7.28 1.44
C ARG A 71 -6.06 8.72 1.25
N GLN A 72 -5.53 9.63 2.07
CA GLN A 72 -5.84 11.07 1.98
C GLN A 72 -5.35 11.65 0.64
N ILE A 73 -4.23 11.13 0.13
CA ILE A 73 -3.67 11.53 -1.17
C ILE A 73 -4.54 11.01 -2.33
N SER A 74 -5.01 9.76 -2.26
CA SER A 74 -5.97 9.20 -3.20
C SER A 74 -7.24 10.07 -3.26
N ASP A 75 -7.83 10.33 -2.09
CA ASP A 75 -9.09 11.07 -2.00
C ASP A 75 -8.94 12.53 -2.46
N TRP A 76 -7.79 13.16 -2.19
CA TRP A 76 -7.44 14.48 -2.71
C TRP A 76 -7.24 14.47 -4.24
N ALA A 77 -6.54 13.47 -4.77
CA ALA A 77 -6.26 13.34 -6.20
C ALA A 77 -7.52 13.08 -7.02
N LEU A 78 -8.53 12.40 -6.48
CA LEU A 78 -9.82 12.17 -7.14
C LEU A 78 -10.73 13.40 -7.20
N GLN A 79 -10.38 14.52 -6.55
CA GLN A 79 -11.20 15.73 -6.55
C GLN A 79 -11.14 16.50 -7.88
N THR A 80 -9.97 16.53 -8.53
CA THR A 80 -9.77 17.25 -9.80
C THR A 80 -8.75 16.55 -10.68
N GLN A 81 -8.82 16.80 -11.99
CA GLN A 81 -7.87 16.25 -12.95
C GLN A 81 -6.44 16.74 -12.70
N GLU A 82 -6.28 18.01 -12.30
CA GLU A 82 -4.97 18.59 -11.99
C GLU A 82 -4.32 17.90 -10.77
N ASN A 83 -5.10 17.53 -9.75
CA ASN A 83 -4.57 16.81 -8.60
C ASN A 83 -4.15 15.38 -9.00
N ALA A 84 -4.92 14.72 -9.87
CA ALA A 84 -4.58 13.41 -10.41
C ALA A 84 -3.28 13.46 -11.22
N GLU A 85 -3.07 14.52 -12.02
CA GLU A 85 -1.81 14.73 -12.74
C GLU A 85 -0.63 14.93 -11.78
N VAL A 86 -0.80 15.68 -10.69
CA VAL A 86 0.25 15.83 -9.66
C VAL A 86 0.59 14.49 -9.01
N LEU A 87 -0.42 13.66 -8.70
CA LEU A 87 -0.17 12.31 -8.17
C LEU A 87 0.56 11.42 -9.19
N GLN A 88 0.19 11.50 -10.47
CA GLN A 88 0.88 10.76 -11.53
C GLN A 88 2.35 11.19 -11.65
N GLN A 89 2.62 12.50 -11.61
CA GLN A 89 4.00 13.02 -11.60
C GLN A 89 4.79 12.54 -10.37
N ALA A 90 4.14 12.46 -9.20
CA ALA A 90 4.76 11.90 -8.01
C ALA A 90 5.11 10.41 -8.19
N PHE A 91 4.26 9.62 -8.86
CA PHE A 91 4.61 8.23 -9.21
C PHE A 91 5.87 8.17 -10.06
N LEU A 92 6.03 9.02 -11.08
CA LEU A 92 7.23 9.04 -11.93
C LEU A 92 8.53 9.28 -11.14
N GLY A 93 8.46 10.03 -10.04
CA GLY A 93 9.58 10.23 -9.11
C GLY A 93 9.84 9.05 -8.15
N GLY A 94 8.99 8.02 -8.20
CA GLY A 94 9.08 6.81 -7.39
C GLY A 94 8.52 6.96 -5.99
N ILE A 95 8.84 5.98 -5.12
CA ILE A 95 8.28 5.92 -3.77
C ILE A 95 8.64 7.14 -2.90
N THR A 96 9.83 7.73 -3.12
CA THR A 96 10.27 8.94 -2.41
C THR A 96 9.44 10.16 -2.79
N ALA A 97 9.16 10.37 -4.08
CA ALA A 97 8.32 11.48 -4.51
C ALA A 97 6.86 11.32 -4.06
N LEU A 98 6.35 10.08 -4.03
CA LEU A 98 5.05 9.79 -3.40
C LEU A 98 5.05 10.13 -1.90
N TYR A 99 6.14 9.84 -1.19
CA TYR A 99 6.29 10.21 0.22
C TYR A 99 6.33 11.72 0.43
N ASP A 100 7.06 12.45 -0.40
CA ASP A 100 7.12 13.92 -0.33
C ASP A 100 5.72 14.52 -0.56
N LEU A 101 4.96 13.99 -1.52
CA LEU A 101 3.57 14.38 -1.74
C LEU A 101 2.69 14.07 -0.52
N CYS A 102 2.89 12.92 0.13
CA CYS A 102 2.19 12.58 1.38
C CYS A 102 2.48 13.62 2.48
N ILE A 103 3.74 14.02 2.65
CA ILE A 103 4.12 15.05 3.64
C ILE A 103 3.50 16.41 3.31
N GLU A 104 3.38 16.74 2.02
CA GLU A 104 2.86 18.03 1.57
C GLU A 104 1.34 18.15 1.76
N LYS A 105 0.58 17.10 1.39
CA LYS A 105 -0.88 17.16 1.26
C LYS A 105 -1.64 16.43 2.36
N ALA A 106 -1.04 15.42 2.99
CA ALA A 106 -1.71 14.64 4.02
C ALA A 106 -1.47 15.21 5.42
N SER A 107 -2.09 14.55 6.38
CA SER A 107 -1.98 14.91 7.78
C SER A 107 -2.01 13.68 8.68
N LEU A 108 -1.45 13.80 9.88
CA LEU A 108 -1.42 12.72 10.85
C LEU A 108 -1.63 13.28 12.24
N THR A 109 -2.48 12.65 13.06
CA THR A 109 -2.65 13.04 14.46
C THR A 109 -1.80 12.18 15.38
N MET A 110 -1.62 12.62 16.62
CA MET A 110 -1.00 11.78 17.66
C MET A 110 -1.83 10.55 18.00
N GLU A 111 -3.15 10.59 17.78
CA GLU A 111 -4.01 9.43 17.96
C GLU A 111 -3.76 8.39 16.85
N ASP A 112 -3.63 8.84 15.60
CA ASP A 112 -3.27 7.98 14.48
C ASP A 112 -1.93 7.29 14.72
N ILE A 113 -0.90 8.02 15.19
CA ILE A 113 0.40 7.44 15.52
C ILE A 113 0.27 6.33 16.57
N ARG A 114 -0.53 6.54 17.62
CA ARG A 114 -0.76 5.51 18.66
C ARG A 114 -1.49 4.30 18.09
N LYS A 115 -2.51 4.52 17.27
CA LYS A 115 -3.26 3.45 16.60
C LYS A 115 -2.35 2.63 15.70
N LEU A 116 -1.55 3.28 14.86
CA LEU A 116 -0.60 2.63 13.95
C LEU A 116 0.48 1.86 14.71
N HIS A 117 0.99 2.42 15.81
CA HIS A 117 1.95 1.72 16.67
C HIS A 117 1.34 0.46 17.30
N ALA A 118 0.09 0.51 17.76
CA ALA A 118 -0.62 -0.67 18.25
C ALA A 118 -0.85 -1.70 17.12
N MET A 119 -1.28 -1.24 15.94
CA MET A 119 -1.47 -2.08 14.74
C MET A 119 -0.20 -2.80 14.31
N ARG A 120 0.97 -2.22 14.57
CA ARG A 120 2.26 -2.86 14.25
C ARG A 120 2.37 -4.26 14.86
N PHE A 121 2.02 -4.40 16.14
CA PHE A 121 2.11 -5.67 16.85
C PHE A 121 0.92 -6.58 16.58
N THR A 122 -0.25 -6.00 16.29
CA THR A 122 -1.46 -6.78 16.12
C THR A 122 -1.64 -7.28 14.68
N ALA A 123 -1.52 -6.42 13.67
CA ALA A 123 -1.83 -6.78 12.29
C ALA A 123 -0.59 -6.82 11.39
N LEU A 124 0.30 -5.83 11.49
CA LEU A 124 1.40 -5.67 10.54
C LEU A 124 2.48 -6.75 10.70
N ASN A 125 2.99 -6.97 11.92
CA ASN A 125 4.03 -7.99 12.13
C ASN A 125 3.54 -9.40 11.75
N PRO A 126 2.31 -9.85 12.09
CA PRO A 126 1.81 -11.13 11.61
C PRO A 126 1.63 -11.22 10.09
N ALA A 127 1.18 -10.15 9.43
CA ALA A 127 1.05 -10.13 7.98
C ALA A 127 2.43 -10.19 7.29
N SER A 128 3.42 -9.46 7.82
CA SER A 128 4.81 -9.55 7.36
C SER A 128 5.40 -10.94 7.59
N ASP A 129 5.17 -11.56 8.75
CA ASP A 129 5.60 -12.94 9.03
C ASP A 129 4.96 -13.97 8.08
N LEU A 130 3.69 -13.75 7.69
CA LEU A 130 3.04 -14.58 6.67
C LEU A 130 3.76 -14.50 5.32
N ILE A 131 4.19 -13.29 4.92
CA ILE A 131 4.96 -13.05 3.69
C ILE A 131 6.38 -13.63 3.83
N ASP A 132 7.04 -13.46 4.97
CA ASP A 132 8.39 -13.99 5.21
C ASP A 132 8.42 -15.53 5.09
N LYS A 133 7.34 -16.18 5.53
CA LYS A 133 7.12 -17.63 5.37
C LYS A 133 6.69 -18.06 3.97
N ALA A 134 6.40 -17.13 3.06
CA ALA A 134 5.99 -17.39 1.69
C ALA A 134 7.07 -17.05 0.66
N ALA A 135 7.87 -16.02 0.92
CA ALA A 135 8.82 -15.46 -0.04
C ALA A 135 10.09 -14.88 0.60
N GLY A 136 10.18 -14.84 1.94
CA GLY A 136 11.30 -14.22 2.66
C GLY A 136 12.30 -15.22 3.23
N ARG A 137 13.10 -14.77 4.20
CA ARG A 137 14.21 -15.54 4.81
C ARG A 137 13.72 -16.79 5.53
N GLN A 138 12.57 -16.71 6.21
CA GLN A 138 11.98 -17.87 6.87
C GLN A 138 11.61 -18.97 5.87
N TRP A 139 11.08 -18.58 4.71
CA TRP A 139 10.72 -19.54 3.66
C TRP A 139 11.94 -20.31 3.14
N TYR A 140 13.05 -19.63 2.84
CA TYR A 140 14.32 -20.26 2.47
C TYR A 140 14.93 -21.17 3.54
N SER A 141 14.62 -20.89 4.80
CA SER A 141 15.11 -21.67 5.93
C SER A 141 14.35 -23.00 6.11
N THR A 142 13.36 -23.29 5.26
CA THR A 142 12.59 -24.54 5.32
C THR A 142 13.50 -25.75 5.02
N PRO A 143 13.53 -26.79 5.88
CA PRO A 143 14.31 -27.99 5.62
C PRO A 143 13.95 -28.62 4.27
N ASN A 144 14.96 -29.13 3.55
CA ASN A 144 14.79 -29.74 2.22
C ASN A 144 14.12 -28.80 1.20
N PHE A 145 14.36 -27.48 1.29
CA PHE A 145 13.72 -26.47 0.44
C PHE A 145 13.73 -26.85 -1.06
N TRP A 146 14.88 -27.25 -1.60
CA TRP A 146 15.02 -27.67 -2.99
C TRP A 146 14.61 -29.13 -3.25
N ASP A 147 14.42 -29.92 -2.19
CA ASP A 147 14.18 -31.37 -2.23
C ASP A 147 12.74 -31.71 -1.76
N GLY A 148 11.77 -30.84 -2.05
CA GLY A 148 10.34 -31.07 -1.79
C GLY A 148 9.84 -30.62 -0.41
N GLY A 149 10.65 -29.87 0.34
CA GLY A 149 10.25 -29.25 1.61
C GLY A 149 9.22 -28.12 1.47
N VAL A 150 9.12 -27.52 0.27
CA VAL A 150 8.09 -26.55 -0.09
C VAL A 150 7.44 -26.92 -1.43
N SER A 151 6.19 -26.51 -1.63
CA SER A 151 5.42 -26.80 -2.86
C SER A 151 5.83 -25.96 -4.08
N ASP A 152 6.58 -24.90 -3.85
CA ASP A 152 6.74 -23.76 -4.76
C ASP A 152 8.16 -23.17 -4.69
N ALA A 153 9.19 -24.02 -4.53
CA ALA A 153 10.59 -23.59 -4.42
C ALA A 153 11.01 -22.71 -5.60
N VAL A 154 11.49 -21.49 -5.32
CA VAL A 154 12.01 -20.54 -6.31
C VAL A 154 13.01 -19.57 -5.66
N THR A 155 13.96 -19.07 -6.45
CA THR A 155 14.92 -18.06 -6.01
C THR A 155 14.32 -16.65 -6.14
N ILE A 156 13.77 -16.13 -5.05
CA ILE A 156 13.24 -14.77 -4.88
C ILE A 156 13.97 -14.07 -3.72
N ASP A 157 14.52 -12.87 -3.94
CA ASP A 157 14.98 -12.03 -2.82
C ASP A 157 13.85 -11.06 -2.42
N CYS A 158 13.35 -11.16 -1.19
CA CYS A 158 12.21 -10.37 -0.71
C CYS A 158 12.43 -9.90 0.74
N GLU A 159 12.32 -8.59 0.95
CA GLU A 159 12.18 -8.02 2.28
C GLU A 159 10.68 -7.95 2.64
N ALA A 160 10.24 -8.87 3.51
CA ALA A 160 8.81 -9.13 3.78
C ALA A 160 8.02 -7.89 4.23
N ASP A 161 8.61 -7.06 5.11
CA ASP A 161 7.98 -5.80 5.54
C ASP A 161 7.70 -4.89 4.35
N ARG A 162 8.67 -4.75 3.43
CA ARG A 162 8.54 -3.89 2.26
C ARG A 162 7.43 -4.36 1.34
N ALA A 163 7.39 -5.66 1.03
CA ALA A 163 6.35 -6.25 0.21
C ALA A 163 4.96 -6.10 0.84
N MET A 164 4.85 -6.31 2.16
CA MET A 164 3.62 -6.06 2.90
C MET A 164 3.14 -4.60 2.71
N TYR A 165 4.02 -3.61 2.92
CA TYR A 165 3.61 -2.22 2.75
C TYR A 165 3.30 -1.86 1.30
N GLN A 166 3.96 -2.45 0.30
CA GLN A 166 3.59 -2.26 -1.10
C GLN A 166 2.15 -2.73 -1.39
N ILE A 167 1.75 -3.88 -0.83
CA ILE A 167 0.36 -4.37 -0.91
C ILE A 167 -0.62 -3.42 -0.21
N VAL A 168 -0.26 -2.97 1.00
CA VAL A 168 -1.08 -2.05 1.79
C VAL A 168 -1.25 -0.71 1.09
N ILE A 169 -0.16 -0.10 0.61
CA ILE A 169 -0.18 1.20 -0.07
C ILE A 169 -1.03 1.11 -1.32
N TYR A 170 -0.93 0.03 -2.10
CA TYR A 170 -1.81 -0.22 -3.22
C TYR A 170 -3.30 -0.25 -2.80
N GLY A 171 -3.62 -0.99 -1.74
CA GLY A 171 -4.98 -1.03 -1.20
C GLY A 171 -5.48 0.33 -0.69
N GLU A 172 -4.62 1.10 -0.04
CA GLU A 172 -4.97 2.45 0.43
C GLU A 172 -5.17 3.45 -0.70
N LEU A 173 -4.33 3.37 -1.72
CA LEU A 173 -4.35 4.27 -2.87
C LEU A 173 -5.55 4.00 -3.79
N PHE A 174 -6.02 2.76 -3.89
CA PHE A 174 -7.02 2.38 -4.88
C PHE A 174 -8.35 1.86 -4.33
N ALA A 175 -8.57 1.77 -3.00
CA ALA A 175 -9.90 1.30 -2.55
C ALA A 175 -11.05 2.25 -2.90
N SER A 176 -10.80 3.55 -3.13
CA SER A 176 -11.83 4.48 -3.61
C SER A 176 -12.26 4.11 -5.04
N THR A 177 -11.31 3.74 -5.90
CA THR A 177 -11.58 3.13 -7.21
C THR A 177 -12.34 1.81 -7.07
N MET A 178 -11.95 0.93 -6.14
CA MET A 178 -12.68 -0.33 -5.90
C MET A 178 -14.13 -0.07 -5.52
N ARG A 179 -14.36 0.87 -4.60
CA ARG A 179 -15.71 1.29 -4.18
C ARG A 179 -16.55 1.79 -5.35
N ALA A 180 -15.97 2.60 -6.25
CA ALA A 180 -16.67 3.08 -7.43
C ALA A 180 -17.18 1.95 -8.36
N TYR A 181 -16.53 0.78 -8.36
CA TYR A 181 -17.03 -0.40 -9.09
C TYR A 181 -18.05 -1.21 -8.31
N LEU A 182 -18.02 -1.18 -6.97
CA LEU A 182 -19.00 -1.86 -6.13
C LEU A 182 -20.32 -1.08 -6.01
N GLU A 183 -20.28 0.24 -6.21
CA GLU A 183 -21.40 1.18 -6.13
C GLU A 183 -21.57 1.95 -7.47
N PRO A 184 -21.82 1.25 -8.60
CA PRO A 184 -21.86 1.89 -9.93
C PRO A 184 -22.94 2.98 -10.04
N GLU A 185 -24.03 2.87 -9.27
CA GLU A 185 -25.13 3.84 -9.22
C GLU A 185 -24.74 5.20 -8.65
N LEU A 186 -23.62 5.29 -7.92
CA LEU A 186 -23.16 6.53 -7.31
C LEU A 186 -22.21 7.34 -8.22
N GLU A 187 -21.80 6.78 -9.35
CA GLU A 187 -20.91 7.43 -10.33
C GLU A 187 -19.66 8.06 -9.68
N LEU A 188 -19.08 7.37 -8.69
CA LEU A 188 -17.95 7.88 -7.92
C LEU A 188 -16.70 8.07 -8.82
N PRO A 189 -15.89 9.11 -8.56
CA PRO A 189 -14.63 9.30 -9.27
C PRO A 189 -13.68 8.13 -9.01
N ARG A 190 -12.91 7.74 -10.02
CA ARG A 190 -12.05 6.57 -9.97
C ARG A 190 -10.82 6.73 -10.85
N PHE A 191 -9.72 6.11 -10.44
CA PHE A 191 -8.51 6.03 -11.26
C PHE A 191 -8.66 4.96 -12.34
N ASP A 192 -8.14 5.23 -13.53
CA ASP A 192 -8.07 4.25 -14.60
C ASP A 192 -6.98 3.19 -14.33
N ILE A 193 -6.87 2.21 -15.23
CA ILE A 193 -5.84 1.18 -15.14
C ILE A 193 -4.42 1.72 -15.33
N HIS A 194 -4.24 2.76 -16.14
CA HIS A 194 -2.92 3.32 -16.44
C HIS A 194 -2.30 3.98 -15.22
N MET A 195 -3.08 4.72 -14.43
CA MET A 195 -2.68 5.31 -13.17
C MET A 195 -2.20 4.24 -12.17
N ARG A 196 -2.86 3.08 -12.12
CA ARG A 196 -2.44 1.96 -11.26
C ARG A 196 -1.17 1.30 -11.75
N LEU A 197 -1.06 1.10 -13.06
CA LEU A 197 0.16 0.57 -13.68
C LEU A 197 1.35 1.53 -13.50
N ASP A 198 1.15 2.85 -13.51
CA ASP A 198 2.20 3.83 -13.22
C ASP A 198 2.67 3.72 -11.76
N TYR A 199 1.75 3.55 -10.80
CA TYR A 199 2.14 3.27 -9.42
C TYR A 199 2.99 2.00 -9.32
N ILE A 200 2.55 0.86 -9.85
CA ILE A 200 3.34 -0.38 -9.77
C ILE A 200 4.68 -0.19 -10.50
N ARG A 201 4.69 0.42 -11.68
CA ARG A 201 5.91 0.60 -12.48
C ARG A 201 6.97 1.43 -11.78
N TYR A 202 6.60 2.56 -11.18
CA TYR A 202 7.58 3.53 -10.67
C TYR A 202 7.70 3.54 -9.14
N CYS A 203 6.65 3.24 -8.38
CA CYS A 203 6.74 3.15 -6.92
C CYS A 203 7.14 1.75 -6.42
N ILE A 204 7.06 0.73 -7.28
CA ILE A 204 7.55 -0.63 -7.02
C ILE A 204 8.50 -1.03 -8.16
N PRO A 205 9.66 -0.35 -8.29
CA PRO A 205 10.53 -0.57 -9.43
C PRO A 205 11.12 -1.98 -9.44
N ASP A 206 11.28 -2.53 -10.64
CA ASP A 206 11.87 -3.84 -10.86
C ASP A 206 12.76 -3.79 -12.10
N TRP A 207 13.89 -4.50 -12.08
CA TRP A 207 14.83 -4.53 -13.21
C TRP A 207 14.18 -5.11 -14.48
N ILE A 208 13.15 -5.96 -14.35
CA ILE A 208 12.40 -6.49 -15.50
C ILE A 208 11.68 -5.33 -16.22
N CYS A 209 11.08 -4.41 -15.47
CA CYS A 209 10.31 -3.29 -16.03
C CYS A 209 11.16 -2.32 -16.83
N HIS A 210 12.46 -2.19 -16.51
CA HIS A 210 13.38 -1.35 -17.27
C HIS A 210 13.42 -1.71 -18.77
N ARG A 211 13.12 -2.96 -19.12
CA ARG A 211 13.12 -3.46 -20.50
C ARG A 211 11.78 -3.26 -21.22
N GLY A 212 10.80 -2.66 -20.55
CA GLY A 212 9.42 -2.53 -21.02
C GLY A 212 8.62 -3.82 -20.84
N SER A 213 7.30 -3.67 -20.93
CA SER A 213 6.35 -4.78 -20.77
C SER A 213 5.48 -4.90 -22.03
N PRO A 214 5.05 -6.10 -22.44
CA PRO A 214 4.22 -6.25 -23.64
C PRO A 214 2.97 -5.37 -23.62
N GLY A 215 2.73 -4.61 -24.69
CA GLY A 215 1.61 -3.66 -24.76
C GLY A 215 1.83 -2.36 -23.98
N LEU A 216 3.00 -2.20 -23.35
CA LEU A 216 3.42 -1.00 -22.66
C LEU A 216 4.79 -0.56 -23.19
N GLY A 217 5.02 0.76 -23.29
CA GLY A 217 6.32 1.29 -23.68
C GLY A 217 7.42 0.99 -22.67
N LEU A 218 8.66 1.35 -23.02
CA LEU A 218 9.73 1.46 -22.04
C LEU A 218 9.34 2.48 -20.95
N PRO A 219 9.74 2.27 -19.68
CA PRO A 219 9.59 3.30 -18.67
C PRO A 219 10.36 4.56 -19.09
N LEU A 220 9.84 5.72 -18.68
CA LEU A 220 10.56 6.98 -18.85
C LEU A 220 11.85 6.92 -18.01
N PRO A 221 12.96 7.53 -18.48
CA PRO A 221 14.24 7.54 -17.78
C PRO A 221 14.24 8.55 -16.62
N VAL A 222 13.36 8.35 -15.65
CA VAL A 222 13.12 9.23 -14.50
C VAL A 222 12.95 8.42 -13.21
N GLY A 223 13.08 9.08 -12.06
CA GLY A 223 12.91 8.47 -10.74
C GLY A 223 13.77 7.22 -10.60
N PRO A 224 13.19 6.03 -10.34
CA PRO A 224 13.94 4.79 -10.18
C PRO A 224 14.63 4.30 -11.45
N TYR A 225 14.24 4.78 -12.63
CA TYR A 225 14.84 4.40 -13.92
C TYR A 225 15.71 5.50 -14.54
N ASP A 226 16.03 6.57 -13.79
CA ASP A 226 16.97 7.60 -14.26
C ASP A 226 18.38 6.98 -14.43
N PRO A 227 18.96 6.95 -15.64
CA PRO A 227 20.27 6.35 -15.89
C PRO A 227 21.42 6.90 -15.03
N LYS A 228 21.27 8.09 -14.45
CA LYS A 228 22.29 8.72 -13.60
C LYS A 228 22.27 8.23 -12.15
N THR A 229 21.11 7.80 -11.66
CA THR A 229 20.87 7.43 -10.26
C THR A 229 20.40 5.99 -10.09
N MET A 230 20.05 5.32 -11.19
CA MET A 230 19.62 3.94 -11.19
C MET A 230 20.70 3.08 -10.54
N ALA A 231 20.31 2.39 -9.47
CA ALA A 231 21.19 1.45 -8.80
C ALA A 231 21.66 0.36 -9.79
N GLU A 232 22.88 -0.13 -9.59
CA GLU A 232 23.44 -1.23 -10.41
C GLU A 232 22.53 -2.47 -10.40
N SER A 233 21.73 -2.65 -9.36
CA SER A 233 20.64 -3.62 -9.29
C SER A 233 19.40 -2.98 -8.66
N LEU A 234 18.32 -2.86 -9.44
CA LEU A 234 16.99 -2.58 -8.89
C LEU A 234 16.52 -3.80 -8.08
N PRO A 235 15.74 -3.60 -7.01
CA PRO A 235 15.15 -4.72 -6.27
C PRO A 235 14.22 -5.53 -7.17
N ALA A 236 14.08 -6.83 -6.89
CA ALA A 236 13.17 -7.73 -7.59
C ALA A 236 11.76 -7.72 -6.96
N ASP A 237 11.29 -6.53 -6.57
CA ASP A 237 10.08 -6.38 -5.74
C ASP A 237 8.82 -6.86 -6.49
N GLN A 238 8.72 -6.65 -7.81
CA GLN A 238 7.56 -7.14 -8.57
C GLN A 238 7.60 -8.66 -8.74
N ILE A 239 8.78 -9.26 -8.93
CA ILE A 239 8.94 -10.73 -8.93
C ILE A 239 8.46 -11.30 -7.60
N ALA A 240 8.91 -10.72 -6.49
CA ALA A 240 8.50 -11.14 -5.16
C ALA A 240 6.98 -10.99 -4.98
N LEU A 241 6.40 -9.86 -5.36
CA LEU A 241 4.96 -9.62 -5.26
C LEU A 241 4.14 -10.58 -6.12
N GLN A 242 4.58 -10.86 -7.35
CA GLN A 242 3.89 -11.83 -8.21
C GLN A 242 3.81 -13.20 -7.55
N HIS A 243 4.93 -13.66 -6.95
CA HIS A 243 4.94 -14.90 -6.19
C HIS A 243 4.06 -14.81 -4.95
N ILE A 244 4.22 -13.79 -4.11
CA ILE A 244 3.44 -13.61 -2.87
C ILE A 244 1.94 -13.63 -3.18
N LEU A 245 1.50 -12.84 -4.16
CA LEU A 245 0.08 -12.68 -4.50
C LEU A 245 -0.54 -13.93 -5.13
N THR A 246 0.29 -14.86 -5.64
CA THR A 246 -0.17 -16.12 -6.26
C THR A 246 0.15 -17.36 -5.44
N CYS A 247 1.02 -17.28 -4.43
CA CYS A 247 1.43 -18.43 -3.64
C CYS A 247 0.25 -18.97 -2.80
N ARG A 248 0.30 -20.27 -2.53
CA ARG A 248 -0.76 -20.97 -1.80
C ARG A 248 -0.97 -20.40 -0.40
N ARG A 249 0.11 -20.11 0.32
CA ARG A 249 0.06 -19.65 1.72
C ARG A 249 -0.68 -18.31 1.87
N TRP A 250 -0.41 -17.35 0.98
CA TRP A 250 -1.10 -16.06 0.96
C TRP A 250 -2.57 -16.22 0.56
N ARG A 251 -2.82 -16.99 -0.51
CA ARG A 251 -4.17 -17.23 -1.03
C ARG A 251 -5.08 -17.89 0.00
N GLU A 252 -4.61 -18.97 0.64
CA GLU A 252 -5.36 -19.67 1.68
C GLU A 252 -5.69 -18.77 2.89
N ALA A 253 -4.81 -17.81 3.22
CA ALA A 253 -5.07 -16.87 4.30
C ALA A 253 -6.27 -15.96 4.01
N TRP A 254 -6.38 -15.48 2.77
CA TRP A 254 -7.52 -14.67 2.34
C TRP A 254 -8.76 -15.51 2.02
N GLU A 255 -8.61 -16.74 1.53
CA GLU A 255 -9.71 -17.70 1.35
C GLU A 255 -10.43 -17.96 2.67
N ARG A 256 -9.68 -18.19 3.77
CA ARG A 256 -10.27 -18.35 5.10
C ARG A 256 -11.11 -17.15 5.55
N ALA A 257 -10.74 -15.93 5.16
CA ALA A 257 -11.57 -14.75 5.44
C ALA A 257 -12.84 -14.74 4.55
N ARG A 258 -12.71 -15.01 3.25
CA ARG A 258 -13.85 -15.02 2.32
C ARG A 258 -14.89 -16.10 2.66
N HIS A 259 -14.44 -17.32 2.96
CA HIS A 259 -15.32 -18.46 3.29
C HIS A 259 -16.07 -18.29 4.62
N GLN A 260 -15.65 -17.37 5.48
CA GLN A 260 -16.44 -17.00 6.67
C GLN A 260 -17.66 -16.11 6.35
N ILE A 261 -17.73 -15.55 5.14
CA ILE A 261 -18.88 -14.75 4.67
C ILE A 261 -19.84 -15.61 3.84
N GLY A 262 -19.30 -16.47 2.97
CA GLY A 262 -20.10 -17.35 2.13
C GLY A 262 -19.25 -18.17 1.18
N GLU A 263 -19.91 -19.05 0.42
CA GLU A 263 -19.29 -19.86 -0.62
C GLU A 263 -18.75 -18.99 -1.77
N ASP A 264 -17.82 -19.57 -2.51
CA ASP A 264 -17.24 -18.96 -3.71
C ASP A 264 -18.31 -18.72 -4.77
N PHE A 265 -18.14 -17.66 -5.55
CA PHE A 265 -19.03 -17.38 -6.67
C PHE A 265 -18.83 -18.40 -7.79
N GLU A 266 -19.92 -18.91 -8.38
CA GLU A 266 -19.86 -19.78 -9.55
C GLU A 266 -19.26 -19.08 -10.77
N GLU A 267 -19.52 -17.77 -10.90
CA GLU A 267 -18.97 -16.94 -11.97
C GLU A 267 -17.53 -16.53 -11.67
N GLU A 268 -16.59 -17.00 -12.50
CA GLU A 268 -15.14 -16.76 -12.35
C GLU A 268 -14.79 -15.28 -12.17
N TRP A 269 -15.41 -14.38 -12.96
CA TRP A 269 -15.10 -12.95 -12.88
C TRP A 269 -15.59 -12.29 -11.57
N ARG A 270 -16.68 -12.79 -10.98
CA ARG A 270 -17.16 -12.34 -9.66
C ARG A 270 -16.26 -12.86 -8.57
N GLN A 271 -15.81 -14.11 -8.68
CA GLN A 271 -14.87 -14.69 -7.73
C GLN A 271 -13.52 -13.95 -7.76
N ASP A 272 -13.02 -13.63 -8.94
CA ASP A 272 -11.82 -12.82 -9.13
C ASP A 272 -11.97 -11.42 -8.51
N MET A 273 -13.09 -10.75 -8.75
CA MET A 273 -13.37 -9.45 -8.16
C MET A 273 -13.44 -9.57 -6.63
N TRP A 274 -14.15 -10.58 -6.11
CA TRP A 274 -14.30 -10.82 -4.69
C TRP A 274 -12.95 -11.03 -4.01
N HIS A 275 -12.06 -11.79 -4.64
CA HIS A 275 -10.67 -11.94 -4.19
C HIS A 275 -9.96 -10.57 -4.08
N SER A 276 -10.05 -9.74 -5.11
CA SER A 276 -9.41 -8.41 -5.12
C SER A 276 -10.05 -7.43 -4.13
N VAL A 277 -11.38 -7.45 -3.96
CA VAL A 277 -12.10 -6.62 -2.99
C VAL A 277 -11.59 -6.87 -1.58
N VAL A 278 -11.47 -8.14 -1.17
CA VAL A 278 -11.02 -8.49 0.18
C VAL A 278 -9.55 -8.09 0.42
N GLN A 279 -8.69 -8.18 -0.60
CA GLN A 279 -7.28 -7.78 -0.45
C GLN A 279 -7.05 -6.27 -0.55
N CYS A 280 -7.93 -5.53 -1.23
CA CYS A 280 -7.82 -4.08 -1.45
C CYS A 280 -8.43 -3.27 -0.29
N GLN A 281 -8.13 -3.65 0.96
CA GLN A 281 -8.69 -3.01 2.16
C GLN A 281 -7.66 -2.16 2.95
N GLY A 282 -6.43 -2.07 2.47
CA GLY A 282 -5.39 -1.23 3.07
C GLY A 282 -4.90 -1.74 4.43
N LEU A 283 -4.50 -0.82 5.31
CA LEU A 283 -3.86 -1.13 6.60
C LEU A 283 -4.78 -1.94 7.51
N GLU A 284 -6.01 -1.48 7.69
CA GLU A 284 -6.95 -2.15 8.59
C GLU A 284 -7.39 -3.51 8.05
N GLY A 285 -7.38 -3.69 6.72
CA GLY A 285 -7.72 -4.94 6.07
C GLY A 285 -6.86 -6.13 6.52
N LEU A 286 -5.61 -5.86 6.92
CA LEU A 286 -4.70 -6.89 7.43
C LEU A 286 -5.19 -7.55 8.74
N GLU A 287 -6.09 -6.90 9.49
CA GLU A 287 -6.72 -7.51 10.67
C GLU A 287 -7.48 -8.80 10.30
N MET A 288 -8.01 -8.90 9.08
CA MET A 288 -8.72 -10.11 8.61
C MET A 288 -7.82 -11.35 8.52
N LEU A 289 -6.51 -11.18 8.43
CA LEU A 289 -5.55 -12.29 8.39
C LEU A 289 -5.34 -12.93 9.76
N ARG A 290 -5.86 -12.31 10.83
CA ARG A 290 -5.83 -12.84 12.20
C ARG A 290 -7.03 -13.72 12.48
N ALA A 291 -6.86 -14.68 13.38
CA ALA A 291 -7.94 -15.58 13.82
C ALA A 291 -9.13 -14.85 14.47
N ASP A 292 -8.89 -13.72 15.15
CA ASP A 292 -9.88 -12.94 15.89
C ASP A 292 -10.29 -11.63 15.21
N GLY A 293 -9.52 -11.16 14.22
CA GLY A 293 -9.72 -9.85 13.60
C GLY A 293 -10.87 -9.81 12.59
N PHE A 294 -11.33 -10.98 12.13
CA PHE A 294 -12.37 -11.08 11.12
C PHE A 294 -13.73 -10.50 11.57
N GLU A 295 -14.12 -10.66 12.83
CA GLU A 295 -15.49 -10.34 13.28
C GLU A 295 -15.83 -8.85 13.09
N LYS A 296 -14.85 -7.96 13.30
CA LYS A 296 -14.97 -6.51 13.04
C LYS A 296 -15.33 -6.21 11.58
N TRP A 297 -14.93 -7.08 10.65
CA TRP A 297 -15.10 -6.92 9.21
C TRP A 297 -16.34 -7.60 8.65
N ARG A 298 -17.00 -8.47 9.43
CA ARG A 298 -18.10 -9.32 8.96
C ARG A 298 -19.19 -8.52 8.23
N THR A 299 -19.73 -7.48 8.86
CA THR A 299 -20.81 -6.67 8.28
C THR A 299 -20.39 -6.01 6.97
N ARG A 300 -19.20 -5.38 6.95
CA ARG A 300 -18.68 -4.70 5.76
C ARG A 300 -18.41 -5.67 4.62
N LEU A 301 -17.87 -6.85 4.91
CA LEU A 301 -17.62 -7.88 3.91
C LEU A 301 -18.92 -8.50 3.36
N MET A 302 -19.94 -8.69 4.20
CA MET A 302 -21.27 -9.11 3.73
C MET A 302 -21.86 -8.09 2.77
N GLU A 303 -21.76 -6.80 3.10
CA GLU A 303 -22.18 -5.72 2.21
C GLU A 303 -21.42 -5.74 0.88
N MET A 304 -20.08 -5.81 0.92
CA MET A 304 -19.26 -5.85 -0.29
C MET A 304 -19.51 -7.12 -1.13
N ARG A 305 -19.72 -8.28 -0.50
CA ARG A 305 -20.08 -9.51 -1.23
C ARG A 305 -21.44 -9.34 -1.93
N ASN A 306 -22.42 -8.76 -1.24
CA ASN A 306 -23.73 -8.49 -1.83
C ASN A 306 -23.65 -7.47 -2.97
N GLN A 307 -22.75 -6.48 -2.88
CA GLN A 307 -22.47 -5.54 -3.98
C GLN A 307 -21.93 -6.28 -5.21
N VAL A 308 -20.93 -7.16 -5.04
CA VAL A 308 -20.40 -8.00 -6.13
C VAL A 308 -21.49 -8.87 -6.77
N GLU A 309 -22.34 -9.49 -5.95
CA GLU A 309 -23.44 -10.35 -6.42
C GLU A 309 -24.48 -9.59 -7.25
N LYS A 310 -24.72 -8.31 -6.91
CA LYS A 310 -25.67 -7.44 -7.60
C LYS A 310 -25.14 -6.83 -8.91
N LEU A 311 -23.83 -6.94 -9.18
CA LEU A 311 -23.27 -6.43 -10.44
C LEU A 311 -23.84 -7.20 -11.63
N GLU A 312 -24.59 -6.50 -12.49
CA GLU A 312 -25.25 -7.08 -13.66
C GLU A 312 -24.27 -7.41 -14.79
N LYS A 313 -23.13 -6.71 -14.83
CA LYS A 313 -22.16 -6.80 -15.93
C LYS A 313 -20.76 -6.97 -15.39
N LYS A 314 -20.00 -7.82 -16.08
CA LYS A 314 -18.56 -7.94 -15.90
C LYS A 314 -17.88 -6.61 -16.29
N PRO A 315 -17.03 -6.02 -15.43
CA PRO A 315 -16.23 -4.85 -15.79
C PRO A 315 -15.31 -5.11 -16.98
N GLU A 316 -14.87 -4.05 -17.65
CA GLU A 316 -14.00 -4.18 -18.81
C GLU A 316 -12.66 -4.83 -18.43
N MET A 317 -12.16 -5.67 -19.35
CA MET A 317 -10.83 -6.26 -19.24
C MET A 317 -9.97 -5.76 -20.39
N TYR A 318 -8.79 -5.28 -20.05
CA TYR A 318 -7.78 -4.81 -21.00
C TYR A 318 -6.83 -5.96 -21.33
N LYS A 319 -6.36 -5.99 -22.57
CA LYS A 319 -5.36 -6.95 -23.03
C LYS A 319 -4.05 -6.23 -23.27
N PHE A 320 -2.99 -6.65 -22.58
CA PHE A 320 -1.66 -6.09 -22.74
C PHE A 320 -0.74 -7.04 -23.49
N GLY A 321 -0.30 -6.59 -24.66
CA GLY A 321 0.66 -7.32 -25.49
C GLY A 321 0.10 -8.58 -26.15
N ARG A 322 0.99 -9.45 -26.61
CA ARG A 322 0.66 -10.58 -27.50
C ARG A 322 0.05 -11.80 -26.80
N PHE A 323 0.19 -11.92 -25.47
CA PHE A 323 -0.31 -13.05 -24.68
C PHE A 323 -1.64 -12.77 -23.97
N ASP A 324 -2.37 -11.71 -24.38
CA ASP A 324 -3.64 -11.34 -23.76
C ASP A 324 -3.56 -11.18 -22.23
N ASN A 325 -2.44 -10.65 -21.71
CA ASN A 325 -2.27 -10.47 -20.27
C ASN A 325 -3.41 -9.59 -19.74
N PRO A 326 -4.29 -10.12 -18.89
CA PRO A 326 -5.54 -9.43 -18.57
C PRO A 326 -5.30 -8.39 -17.48
N GLY A 327 -5.51 -7.12 -17.81
CA GLY A 327 -5.75 -6.07 -16.84
C GLY A 327 -7.24 -5.89 -16.59
N THR A 328 -7.63 -5.44 -15.41
CA THR A 328 -9.04 -5.20 -15.06
C THR A 328 -9.30 -3.72 -14.86
N GLU A 329 -10.52 -3.29 -15.13
CA GLU A 329 -10.99 -1.95 -14.81
C GLU A 329 -10.94 -1.63 -13.30
N TYR A 330 -11.26 -2.63 -12.47
CA TYR A 330 -11.14 -2.54 -11.01
C TYR A 330 -9.71 -2.84 -10.52
N PRO A 331 -9.34 -2.37 -9.32
CA PRO A 331 -8.02 -2.63 -8.74
C PRO A 331 -7.78 -4.13 -8.53
N SER A 332 -6.73 -4.65 -9.14
CA SER A 332 -6.30 -6.04 -8.98
C SER A 332 -4.78 -6.13 -9.04
N MET A 333 -4.12 -5.91 -7.90
CA MET A 333 -2.66 -5.85 -7.82
C MET A 333 -1.97 -7.07 -8.44
N ALA A 334 -2.49 -8.29 -8.22
CA ALA A 334 -1.91 -9.52 -8.77
C ALA A 334 -1.90 -9.51 -10.32
N LYS A 335 -2.98 -9.02 -10.94
CA LYS A 335 -3.10 -8.92 -12.40
C LYS A 335 -2.23 -7.78 -12.95
N GLU A 336 -2.14 -6.67 -12.23
CA GLU A 336 -1.37 -5.49 -12.65
C GLU A 336 0.14 -5.69 -12.53
N VAL A 337 0.59 -6.37 -11.47
CA VAL A 337 1.99 -6.84 -11.35
C VAL A 337 2.31 -7.84 -12.47
N HIS A 338 1.41 -8.80 -12.72
CA HIS A 338 1.56 -9.77 -13.81
C HIS A 338 1.72 -9.09 -15.18
N VAL A 339 0.91 -8.07 -15.48
CA VAL A 339 1.01 -7.28 -16.73
C VAL A 339 2.40 -6.68 -16.90
N LEU A 340 2.98 -6.11 -15.85
CA LEU A 340 4.30 -5.49 -15.91
C LEU A 340 5.44 -6.53 -15.98
N MET A 341 5.24 -7.70 -15.39
CA MET A 341 6.19 -8.81 -15.41
C MET A 341 6.17 -9.65 -16.69
N ALA A 342 5.11 -9.57 -17.49
CA ALA A 342 4.93 -10.45 -18.65
C ALA A 342 6.07 -10.38 -19.68
N GLY A 343 6.89 -9.31 -19.67
CA GLY A 343 8.11 -9.20 -20.48
C GLY A 343 9.17 -10.26 -20.16
N LEU A 344 9.20 -10.79 -18.94
CA LEU A 344 10.09 -11.88 -18.53
C LEU A 344 9.74 -13.19 -19.25
N TRP A 345 8.45 -13.52 -19.35
CA TRP A 345 8.00 -14.84 -19.83
C TRP A 345 7.96 -14.97 -21.35
N GLN A 346 8.03 -13.86 -22.09
CA GLN A 346 8.05 -13.92 -23.56
C GLN A 346 9.42 -14.31 -24.13
N ARG A 347 10.48 -14.31 -23.31
CA ARG A 347 11.87 -14.54 -23.73
C ARG A 347 12.50 -15.79 -23.12
N ALA A 348 11.74 -16.56 -22.35
CA ALA A 348 12.15 -17.84 -21.77
C ALA A 348 11.96 -18.99 -22.77
#